data_AF-A0A947JA42-F1
#
_entry.id   AF-A0A947JA42-F1
#
_cell.length_a   1.000
_cell.length_b   1.000
_cell.length_c   1.000
_cell.angle_alpha   90.00
_cell.angle_beta   90.00
_cell.angle_gamma   90.00
#
_symmetry.space_group_name_H-M   'P 1'
#
loop_
_entity.id
_entity.type
_entity.pdbx_description
1 polymer ?
#
loop_
_entity_poly.entity_id
_entity_poly.type
_entity_poly.pdbx_seq_one_letter_code
_entity_poly.pdbx_strand_id
1 'polypeptide(L)' 'MAAKIRLKKVGRKGQASYRVVVLDGQRVLLIRRANEPGRGQWSIPGGSVELGETL' A
#
# COMPACT_ATOMS: atom_id res chain seq x y z
N MET A 1 -5.93 18.70 -25.00
CA MET A 1 -4.59 18.62 -24.38
C MET A 1 -4.57 17.40 -23.46
N ALA A 2 -4.04 16.26 -23.89
CA ALA A 2 -4.13 15.00 -23.14
C ALA A 2 -2.87 14.81 -22.28
N ALA A 3 -3.01 14.83 -20.96
CA ALA A 3 -1.93 14.49 -20.05
C ALA A 3 -1.75 12.95 -20.04
N LYS A 4 -0.67 12.46 -20.64
CA LYS A 4 -0.24 11.06 -20.48
C LYS A 4 0.27 10.88 -19.05
N ILE A 5 -0.55 10.29 -18.19
CA ILE A 5 -0.11 9.82 -16.87
C ILE A 5 0.86 8.65 -17.11
N ARG A 6 2.16 8.92 -17.02
CA ARG A 6 3.20 7.88 -17.03
C ARG A 6 3.25 7.27 -15.64
N LEU A 7 2.51 6.18 -15.42
CA LEU A 7 2.61 5.39 -14.19
C LEU A 7 4.07 4.91 -14.04
N LYS A 8 4.80 5.47 -13.06
CA LYS A 8 6.10 4.90 -12.66
C LYS A 8 5.82 3.52 -12.06
N LYS A 9 6.55 2.51 -12.50
CA LYS A 9 6.51 1.15 -11.93
C LYS A 9 6.83 1.24 -10.44
N VAL A 10 5.95 0.73 -9.59
CA VAL A 10 6.17 0.71 -8.15
C VAL A 10 6.14 -0.74 -7.67
N GLY A 11 7.16 -1.09 -6.89
CA GLY A 11 7.32 -2.41 -6.28
C GLY A 11 8.19 -3.33 -7.12
N ARG A 12 8.84 -4.29 -6.45
CA ARG A 12 9.46 -5.43 -7.14
C ARG A 12 8.33 -6.26 -7.74
N LYS A 13 8.31 -6.42 -9.07
CA LYS A 13 7.33 -7.29 -9.74
C LYS A 13 7.38 -8.68 -9.11
N GLY A 14 6.23 -9.20 -8.68
CA GLY A 14 6.10 -10.54 -8.11
C GLY A 14 6.33 -10.65 -6.60
N GLN A 15 6.55 -9.55 -5.88
CA GLN A 15 6.64 -9.59 -4.41
C GLN A 15 5.24 -9.72 -3.78
N ALA A 16 5.06 -10.69 -2.88
CA ALA A 16 3.85 -10.83 -2.09
C ALA A 16 3.71 -9.66 -1.08
N SER A 17 2.48 -9.33 -0.73
CA SER A 17 2.18 -8.26 0.22
C SER A 17 0.94 -8.60 1.03
N TYR A 18 0.84 -8.06 2.25
CA TYR A 18 -0.31 -8.24 3.12
C TYR A 18 -0.96 -6.89 3.46
N ARG A 19 -2.23 -6.93 3.87
CA ARG A 19 -3.01 -5.78 4.35
C ARG A 19 -3.76 -6.17 5.61
N VAL A 20 -3.75 -5.29 6.61
CA VAL A 20 -4.40 -5.53 7.90
C VAL A 20 -5.46 -4.48 8.15
N VAL A 21 -6.68 -4.92 8.40
CA VAL A 21 -7.79 -4.07 8.85
C VAL A 21 -7.86 -4.19 10.37
N VAL A 22 -7.59 -3.08 11.07
CA VAL A 22 -7.74 -3.01 12.54
C VAL A 22 -9.05 -2.30 12.84
N LEU A 23 -9.92 -2.95 13.61
CA LEU A 23 -11.23 -2.43 14.00
C LEU A 23 -11.19 -1.95 15.45
N ASP A 24 -11.75 -0.77 15.70
CA ASP A 24 -12.03 -0.23 17.04
C ASP A 24 -13.49 0.24 17.06
N GLY A 25 -14.40 -0.67 17.41
CA GLY A 25 -15.84 -0.45 17.28
C GLY A 25 -16.23 -0.14 15.83
N GLN A 26 -16.73 1.08 15.59
CA GLN A 26 -17.07 1.57 14.24
C GLN A 26 -15.92 2.30 13.53
N ARG A 27 -14.71 2.29 14.10
CA ARG A 27 -13.53 2.95 13.52
C ARG A 27 -12.59 1.93 12.88
N VAL A 28 -11.86 2.38 11.86
CA VAL A 28 -10.82 1.62 11.18
C VAL A 28 -9.51 2.39 11.17
N LEU A 29 -8.39 1.69 11.38
CA LEU A 29 -7.06 2.29 11.27
C LEU A 29 -6.68 2.53 9.80
N LEU A 30 -6.30 3.76 9.49
CA LEU A 30 -5.74 4.14 8.19
C LEU A 30 -4.37 4.79 8.37
N ILE A 31 -3.49 4.59 7.39
CA ILE A 31 -2.19 5.26 7.30
C ILE A 31 -2.18 6.27 6.15
N ARG A 32 -1.45 7.38 6.33
CA ARG A 32 -1.16 8.33 5.27
C ARG A 32 0.14 7.89 4.58
N ARG A 33 0.09 7.57 3.29
CA ARG A 33 1.26 7.05 2.55
C ARG A 33 2.36 8.11 2.46
N ALA A 34 3.59 7.74 2.84
CA ALA A 34 4.74 8.64 2.77
C ALA A 34 5.41 8.68 1.38
N ASN A 35 5.27 7.60 0.59
CA ASN A 35 6.03 7.39 -0.64
C ASN A 35 5.12 7.30 -1.87
N GLU A 36 5.63 7.73 -3.02
CA GLU A 36 5.00 7.43 -4.30
C GLU A 36 5.04 5.93 -4.55
N PRO A 37 3.96 5.37 -5.15
CA PRO A 37 2.82 5.99 -5.75
C PRO A 37 1.78 6.29 -4.67
N GLY A 38 1.07 7.40 -4.86
CA GLY A 38 -0.02 7.80 -3.97
C GLY A 38 0.48 8.29 -2.62
N ARG A 39 1.61 9.01 -2.61
CA ARG A 39 2.03 9.79 -1.45
C ARG A 39 0.88 10.71 -1.03
N GLY A 40 0.66 10.83 0.28
CA GLY A 40 -0.41 11.64 0.82
C GLY A 40 -1.81 11.06 0.58
N GLN A 41 -1.98 9.83 0.11
CA GLN A 41 -3.29 9.16 0.12
C GLN A 41 -3.47 8.34 1.40
N TRP A 42 -4.72 8.18 1.84
CA TRP A 42 -5.07 7.24 2.89
C TRP A 42 -5.04 5.81 2.36
N SER A 43 -4.60 4.85 3.18
CA SER A 43 -4.55 3.43 2.80
C SER A 43 -4.68 2.53 4.03
N ILE A 44 -5.06 1.27 3.78
CA ILE A 44 -5.04 0.22 4.79
C ILE A 44 -3.57 -0.11 5.15
N PRO A 45 -3.22 -0.24 6.44
CA PRO A 45 -1.91 -0.69 6.87
C PRO A 45 -1.49 -2.00 6.18
N GLY A 46 -0.20 -2.16 5.92
CA GLY A 46 0.34 -3.37 5.30
C GLY A 46 1.80 -3.23 4.93
N GLY A 47 2.35 -4.31 4.37
CA GLY A 47 3.76 -4.42 4.04
C GLY A 47 4.03 -5.43 2.94
N SER A 48 5.29 -5.48 2.51
CA SER A 48 5.80 -6.57 1.69
C SER A 48 6.02 -7.80 2.56
N VAL A 49 5.96 -8.97 1.94
CA VAL A 49 6.33 -10.24 2.55
C VAL A 49 7.75 -10.58 2.09
N GLU A 50 8.60 -10.94 3.03
CA GLU A 50 9.97 -11.39 2.78
C GLU A 50 10.03 -12.93 2.69
N LEU A 51 11.06 -13.44 2.02
CA LEU A 51 11.20 -14.88 1.81
C LEU A 51 11.41 -15.61 3.15
N GLY A 52 10.60 -16.64 3.38
CA GLY A 52 10.62 -17.42 4.62
C GLY A 52 9.66 -16.92 5.69
N GLU A 53 8.98 -15.78 5.48
CA GLU A 53 7.89 -15.35 6.35
C GLU A 53 6.64 -16.22 6.11
N THR A 54 5.97 -16.58 7.20
CA THR A 54 4.61 -17.17 7.19
C THR A 54 3.56 -16.06 7.28
N LEU A 55 2.47 -16.25 6.54
CA LEU A 55 1.30 -15.34 6.53
C LEU A 55 0.25 -15.75 7.55
#